data_AF-A0A0F9GRB1-F1
#
_entry.id   AF-A0A0F9GRB1-F1
#
_cell.length_a   1.000
_cell.length_b   1.000
_cell.length_c   1.000
_cell.angle_alpha   90.00
_cell.angle_beta   90.00
_cell.angle_gamma   90.00
#
_symmetry.space_group_name_H-M   'P 1'
#
loop_
_entity.id
_entity.type
_entity.pdbx_description
1 polymer ?
#
loop_
_entity_poly.entity_id
_entity_poly.type
_entity_poly.pdbx_seq_one_letter_code
_entity_poly.pdbx_strand_id
1 'polypeptide(L)'
;RGAGPGEGAVLVIANTARQAKSLVWEHCSCFNVEDWIDQSAILIRNNKGILALADQEKLRANVPHVIDNPEGCIKCECWGIPLSESGLCEICSEWEDVE
;
A
#
# COMPACT_ATOMS: atom_id res chain seq x y z
N ARG A 1 -11.72 -24.58 -5.50
CA ARG A 1 -12.69 -23.51 -5.15
C ARG A 1 -12.10 -22.23 -5.70
N GLY A 2 -12.72 -21.59 -6.69
CA GLY A 2 -12.25 -20.27 -7.12
C GLY A 2 -12.45 -19.32 -5.95
N ALA A 3 -11.36 -18.89 -5.33
CA ALA A 3 -11.37 -17.63 -4.58
C ALA A 3 -11.94 -16.58 -5.54
N GLY A 4 -12.75 -15.63 -5.05
CA GLY A 4 -13.37 -14.62 -5.90
C GLY A 4 -12.34 -13.78 -6.68
N PRO A 5 -12.77 -12.67 -7.30
CA PRO A 5 -11.84 -11.73 -7.93
C PRO A 5 -10.69 -11.42 -6.96
N GLY A 6 -9.46 -11.42 -7.47
CA GLY A 6 -8.30 -11.04 -6.67
C GLY A 6 -8.47 -9.60 -6.16
N GLU A 7 -8.31 -9.40 -4.87
CA GLU A 7 -8.29 -8.07 -4.27
C GLU A 7 -6.84 -7.60 -4.15
N GLY A 8 -6.64 -6.28 -4.25
CA GLY A 8 -5.33 -5.65 -4.13
C GLY A 8 -5.47 -4.19 -3.77
N ALA A 9 -4.37 -3.60 -3.30
CA ALA A 9 -4.32 -2.20 -2.92
C ALA A 9 -3.03 -1.55 -3.41
N VAL A 10 -3.11 -0.27 -3.72
CA VAL A 10 -1.96 0.56 -4.06
C VAL A 10 -1.95 1.78 -3.16
N LEU A 11 -0.77 2.10 -2.63
CA LEU A 11 -0.58 3.26 -1.78
C LEU A 11 -0.17 4.46 -2.63
N VAL A 12 -0.84 5.60 -2.45
CA VAL A 12 -0.65 6.78 -3.29
C VAL A 12 -0.61 8.03 -2.43
N ILE A 13 0.41 8.86 -2.63
CA ILE A 13 0.45 10.22 -2.12
C ILE A 13 -0.20 11.13 -3.16
N ALA A 14 -1.35 11.72 -2.82
CA ALA A 14 -2.08 12.61 -3.70
C ALA A 14 -2.92 13.63 -2.90
N ASN A 15 -3.24 14.76 -3.52
CA ASN A 15 -4.07 15.80 -2.90
C ASN A 15 -5.57 15.50 -2.99
N THR A 16 -5.98 14.62 -3.92
CA THR A 16 -7.38 14.22 -4.11
C THR A 16 -7.49 12.76 -4.53
N ALA A 17 -8.64 12.13 -4.25
CA ALA A 17 -8.94 10.77 -4.71
C ALA A 17 -8.92 10.66 -6.25
N ARG A 18 -9.35 11.70 -6.97
CA ARG A 18 -9.30 11.74 -8.43
C ARG A 18 -7.87 11.69 -8.95
N GLN A 19 -6.97 12.46 -8.34
CA GLN A 19 -5.55 12.45 -8.68
C GLN A 19 -4.91 11.10 -8.37
N ALA A 20 -5.26 10.47 -7.24
CA ALA A 20 -4.77 9.14 -6.90
C ALA A 20 -5.13 8.10 -7.96
N LYS A 21 -6.41 8.05 -8.38
CA LYS A 21 -6.86 7.11 -9.42
C LYS A 21 -6.15 7.31 -10.76
N SER A 22 -5.94 8.57 -11.16
CA SER A 22 -5.20 8.90 -12.40
C SER A 22 -3.75 8.42 -12.35
N LEU A 23 -3.05 8.69 -11.25
CA LEU A 23 -1.65 8.29 -11.08
C LEU A 23 -1.48 6.78 -11.11
N VAL A 24 -2.37 6.04 -10.45
CA VAL A 24 -2.31 4.59 -10.39
C VAL A 24 -2.52 3.97 -11.78
N TRP A 25 -3.46 4.51 -12.56
CA TRP A 25 -3.68 4.05 -13.93
C TRP A 25 -2.47 4.30 -14.85
N GLU A 26 -1.79 5.43 -14.67
CA GLU A 26 -0.63 5.80 -15.48
C GLU A 26 0.66 5.08 -15.07
N HIS A 27 0.80 4.71 -13.79
CA HIS A 27 2.08 4.31 -13.23
C HIS A 27 2.11 2.93 -12.55
N CYS A 28 0.98 2.32 -12.18
CA CYS A 28 0.98 0.96 -11.62
C CYS A 28 0.73 -0.08 -12.71
N SER A 29 1.72 -0.92 -12.97
CA SER A 29 1.58 -2.09 -13.85
C SER A 29 0.49 -3.06 -13.39
N CYS A 30 0.19 -3.06 -12.09
CA CYS A 30 -0.86 -3.86 -11.48
C CYS A 30 -2.28 -3.57 -12.00
N PHE A 31 -2.49 -2.42 -12.65
CA PHE A 31 -3.77 -2.05 -13.29
C PHE A 31 -3.80 -2.33 -14.80
N ASN A 32 -2.70 -2.81 -15.38
CA ASN A 32 -2.65 -3.21 -16.78
C ASN A 32 -3.17 -4.65 -16.94
N VAL A 33 -4.49 -4.80 -16.82
CA VAL A 33 -5.18 -6.10 -16.94
C VAL A 33 -6.24 -6.04 -18.05
N GLU A 34 -6.64 -7.20 -18.57
CA GLU A 34 -7.66 -7.31 -19.62
C GLU A 34 -9.09 -7.25 -19.06
N ASP A 35 -9.25 -7.39 -17.74
CA ASP A 35 -10.53 -7.43 -17.04
C ASP A 35 -10.93 -6.08 -16.41
N TRP A 36 -12.21 -5.93 -16.10
CA TRP A 36 -12.71 -4.77 -15.37
C TRP A 36 -12.25 -4.80 -13.91
N ILE A 37 -11.66 -3.69 -13.45
CA ILE A 37 -11.32 -3.49 -12.04
C ILE A 37 -12.32 -2.50 -11.42
N ASP A 38 -12.99 -2.90 -10.34
CA ASP A 38 -13.73 -1.95 -9.50
C ASP A 38 -12.76 -1.23 -8.55
N GLN A 39 -12.77 0.11 -8.60
CA GLN A 39 -11.80 0.94 -7.89
C GLN A 39 -12.47 1.83 -6.85
N SER A 40 -12.17 1.57 -5.58
CA SER A 40 -12.45 2.48 -4.48
C SER A 40 -11.17 3.19 -4.02
N ALA A 41 -11.33 4.30 -3.29
CA ALA A 41 -10.21 5.01 -2.70
C ALA A 41 -10.53 5.28 -1.23
N ILE A 42 -9.60 4.94 -0.34
CA ILE A 42 -9.72 5.16 1.10
C ILE A 42 -8.68 6.18 1.52
N LEU A 43 -9.11 7.26 2.17
CA LEU A 43 -8.20 8.24 2.73
C LEU A 43 -7.63 7.74 4.05
N ILE A 44 -6.32 7.49 4.06
CA ILE A 44 -5.57 7.20 5.27
C ILE A 44 -5.12 8.52 5.90
N ARG A 45 -5.56 8.80 7.14
CA ARG A 45 -5.27 10.07 7.82
C ARG A 45 -4.08 9.94 8.76
N ASN A 46 -3.18 10.93 8.73
CA ASN A 46 -2.12 11.17 9.72
C ASN A 46 -1.29 9.93 10.12
N ASN A 47 -1.03 9.01 9.18
CA ASN A 47 -0.22 7.83 9.45
C ASN A 47 1.26 8.13 9.11
N LYS A 48 2.06 8.40 10.14
CA LYS A 48 3.49 8.70 9.98
C LYS A 48 4.28 7.53 9.40
N GLY A 49 3.92 6.29 9.74
CA GLY A 49 4.58 5.11 9.22
C GLY A 49 4.37 4.97 7.71
N ILE A 50 3.15 5.21 7.24
CA ILE A 50 2.83 5.23 5.80
C ILE A 50 3.56 6.36 5.08
N LEU A 51 3.64 7.56 5.69
CA LEU A 51 4.40 8.67 5.10
C LEU A 51 5.91 8.41 5.06
N ALA A 52 6.44 7.57 5.95
CA ALA A 52 7.85 7.17 5.94
C ALA A 52 8.18 6.25 4.75
N LEU A 53 7.20 5.49 4.25
CA LEU A 53 7.34 4.65 3.05
C LEU A 53 7.34 5.46 1.74
N ALA A 54 6.95 6.74 1.80
CA ALA A 54 6.89 7.61 0.63
C ALA A 54 8.28 8.01 0.12
N ASP A 55 8.34 8.42 -1.14
CA ASP A 55 9.51 9.12 -1.69
C ASP A 55 9.64 10.47 -0.97
N GLN A 56 10.63 10.59 -0.08
CA GLN A 56 10.77 11.74 0.81
C GLN A 56 11.11 13.02 0.06
N GLU A 57 11.75 12.95 -1.10
CA GLU A 57 12.04 14.12 -1.93
C GLU A 57 10.76 14.67 -2.54
N LYS A 58 9.96 13.77 -3.15
CA LYS A 58 8.65 14.13 -3.70
C LYS A 58 7.68 14.58 -2.63
N LEU A 59 7.67 13.94 -1.47
CA LEU A 59 6.80 14.30 -0.35
C LEU A 59 7.09 15.73 0.14
N ARG A 60 8.38 16.09 0.32
CA ARG A 60 8.77 17.46 0.71
C ARG A 60 8.42 18.50 -0.36
N ALA A 61 8.50 18.12 -1.63
CA ALA A 61 8.11 18.97 -2.75
C ALA A 61 6.59 19.00 -3.02
N ASN A 62 5.79 18.29 -2.21
CA ASN A 62 4.36 18.08 -2.42
C ASN A 62 4.01 17.55 -3.83
N VAL A 63 4.90 16.70 -4.37
CA VAL A 63 4.73 16.04 -5.66
C VAL A 63 3.98 14.73 -5.46
N PRO A 64 2.79 14.57 -6.06
CA PRO A 64 2.03 13.32 -6.00
C PRO A 64 2.78 12.15 -6.63
N HIS A 65 2.68 10.97 -6.02
CA HIS A 65 3.37 9.78 -6.50
C HIS A 65 2.75 8.49 -5.96
N VAL A 66 2.94 7.41 -6.71
CA VAL A 66 2.63 6.05 -6.27
C VAL A 66 3.78 5.53 -5.42
N ILE A 67 3.46 4.82 -4.33
CA ILE A 67 4.40 4.03 -3.55
C ILE A 67 4.25 2.61 -4.06
N ASP A 68 5.12 2.24 -5.01
CA ASP A 68 5.09 0.93 -5.64
C ASP A 68 5.75 -0.11 -4.73
N ASN A 69 5.08 -1.24 -4.54
CA ASN A 69 5.47 -2.33 -3.65
C ASN A 69 5.92 -1.87 -2.23
N PRO A 70 5.04 -1.21 -1.46
CA PRO A 70 5.38 -0.73 -0.12
C PRO A 70 5.79 -1.89 0.79
N GLU A 71 6.79 -1.64 1.64
CA GLU A 71 7.18 -2.61 2.67
C GLU A 71 6.01 -2.85 3.63
N GLY A 72 5.73 -4.14 3.88
CA GLY A 72 4.61 -4.58 4.69
C GLY A 72 4.90 -5.90 5.39
N CYS A 73 4.10 -6.21 6.40
CA CYS A 73 4.21 -7.48 7.12
C CYS A 73 3.98 -8.66 6.15
N ILE A 74 4.91 -9.62 6.11
CA ILE A 74 4.81 -10.77 5.17
C ILE A 74 3.60 -11.68 5.44
N LYS A 75 3.00 -11.61 6.63
CA LYS A 75 1.88 -12.47 7.05
C LYS A 75 0.51 -11.81 6.90
N CYS A 76 0.39 -10.54 7.30
CA CYS A 76 -0.89 -9.81 7.27
C CYS A 76 -0.94 -8.68 6.24
N GLU A 77 0.15 -8.45 5.51
CA GLU A 77 0.28 -7.46 4.44
C GLU A 77 0.01 -6.01 4.86
N CYS A 78 -0.04 -5.73 6.16
CA CYS A 78 -0.26 -4.39 6.68
C CYS A 78 0.98 -3.49 6.48
N TRP A 79 0.74 -2.21 6.14
CA TRP A 79 1.77 -1.22 5.84
C TRP A 79 1.94 -0.17 6.93
N GLY A 80 3.10 0.47 6.95
CA GLY A 80 3.39 1.62 7.82
C GLY A 80 3.44 1.26 9.31
N ILE A 81 3.77 0.02 9.61
CA ILE A 81 4.01 -0.50 10.95
C ILE A 81 5.46 -0.99 11.04
N PRO A 82 6.13 -0.87 12.21
CA PRO A 82 7.45 -1.43 12.39
C PRO A 82 7.47 -2.94 12.13
N LEU A 83 8.48 -3.41 11.41
CA LEU A 83 8.70 -4.83 11.14
C LEU A 83 9.93 -5.33 11.90
N SER A 84 9.89 -6.59 12.31
CA SER A 84 11.02 -7.35 12.84
C SER A 84 12.03 -7.68 11.73
N GLU A 85 13.18 -8.24 12.11
CA GLU A 85 14.16 -8.78 11.15
C GLU A 85 13.59 -9.91 10.28
N SER A 86 12.54 -10.60 10.76
CA SER A 86 11.80 -11.62 10.01
C SER A 86 10.72 -11.04 9.07
N GLY A 87 10.57 -9.71 9.00
CA GLY A 87 9.59 -9.04 8.14
C GLY A 87 8.15 -9.09 8.67
N LEU A 88 7.98 -9.32 9.97
CA LEU A 88 6.66 -9.43 10.61
C LEU A 88 6.38 -8.21 11.47
N CYS A 89 5.11 -7.83 11.57
CA CYS A 89 4.71 -6.85 12.57
C CYS A 89 4.64 -7.46 13.96
N GLU A 90 4.67 -6.60 14.98
CA GLU A 90 4.58 -6.98 16.41
C GLU A 90 3.44 -7.99 16.68
N ILE A 91 2.26 -7.73 16.13
CA ILE A 91 1.10 -8.62 16.28
C ILE A 91 1.35 -9.97 15.60
N CYS A 92 1.97 -10.01 14.43
CA CYS A 92 2.19 -11.28 13.75
C CYS A 92 3.36 -12.09 14.34
N SER A 93 4.38 -11.41 14.88
CA SER A 93 5.51 -12.05 15.54
C SER A 93 5.11 -12.69 16.88
N GLU A 94 4.25 -12.04 17.67
CA GLU A 94 3.77 -12.62 18.94
C GLU A 94 3.03 -13.95 18.78
N TRP A 95 2.50 -14.21 17.58
CA TRP A 95 1.73 -15.41 17.27
C TRP A 95 2.58 -16.49 16.57
N GLU A 96 3.85 -16.23 16.29
CA GLU A 96 4.81 -17.26 15.86
C GLU A 96 5.44 -17.99 17.05
N ASP A 97 5.62 -17.33 18.19
CA ASP A 97 6.28 -17.89 19.38
C ASP A 97 5.42 -18.90 20.18
N VAL A 98 4.30 -19.37 19.62
CA VAL A 98 3.31 -20.24 20.30
C VAL A 98 3.26 -21.68 19.77
N GLU A 99 4.24 -22.11 18.97
CA GLU A 99 4.36 -23.49 18.49
C GLU A 99 5.04 -24.44 19.48
#